data_AF-A0A1F4D972-F1
#
_entry.id   AF-A0A1F4D972-F1
#
_cell.length_a   1.000
_cell.length_b   1.000
_cell.length_c   1.000
_cell.angle_alpha   90.00
_cell.angle_beta   90.00
_cell.angle_gamma   90.00
#
_symmetry.space_group_name_H-M   'P 1'
#
loop_
_entity.id
_entity.type
_entity.pdbx_description
1 polymer ?
#
loop_
_entity_poly.entity_id
_entity_poly.type
_entity_poly.pdbx_seq_one_letter_code
_entity_poly.pdbx_strand_id
1 'polypeptide(L)'
;MDTLQTIIRDLVAGNRILANEGIVDAMGHISARHPDNPRRYLLSWARSPGLVEPGDIMEFELDGTPVKDDGRPIYIERPIHGAIYEARPEVMSVVHNHCHELLPFAITRTPMRPAVHNARRIGENVPVWEIRDKFGDTDMW
;
A
#
# COMPACT_ATOMS: atom_id res chain seq x y z
N MET A 1 2.77 1.71 -26.44
CA MET A 1 3.40 2.21 -25.20
C MET A 1 3.89 1.00 -24.43
N ASP A 2 5.09 1.06 -23.85
CA ASP A 2 5.59 -0.02 -22.99
C ASP A 2 4.65 -0.27 -21.80
N THR A 3 4.42 -1.53 -21.44
CA THR A 3 3.48 -1.93 -20.37
C THR A 3 3.93 -1.37 -19.03
N LEU A 4 5.22 -1.44 -18.73
CA LEU A 4 5.80 -0.89 -17.51
C LEU A 4 5.59 0.63 -17.41
N GLN A 5 5.85 1.38 -18.49
CA GLN A 5 5.61 2.82 -18.53
C GLN A 5 4.13 3.20 -18.32
N THR A 6 3.22 2.34 -18.75
CA THR A 6 1.78 2.53 -18.52
C THR A 6 1.45 2.37 -17.04
N ILE A 7 1.95 1.29 -16.40
CA ILE A 7 1.75 1.06 -14.96
C ILE A 7 2.38 2.17 -14.12
N ILE A 8 3.58 2.67 -14.48
CA ILE A 8 4.22 3.80 -13.78
C ILE A 8 3.33 5.04 -13.84
N ARG A 9 2.79 5.37 -15.02
CA ARG A 9 1.87 6.51 -15.18
C ARG A 9 0.58 6.33 -14.36
N ASP A 10 0.00 5.14 -14.37
CA ASP A 10 -1.21 4.84 -13.62
C ASP A 10 -0.96 4.89 -12.11
N LEU A 11 0.21 4.45 -11.65
CA LEU A 11 0.61 4.50 -10.25
C LEU A 11 0.82 5.95 -9.77
N VAL A 12 1.42 6.80 -10.60
CA VAL A 12 1.55 8.25 -10.34
C VAL A 12 0.16 8.91 -10.28
N ALA A 13 -0.72 8.60 -11.23
CA ALA A 13 -2.09 9.09 -11.23
C ALA A 13 -2.85 8.61 -9.99
N GLY A 14 -2.72 7.33 -9.63
CA GLY A 14 -3.34 6.73 -8.44
C GLY A 14 -2.93 7.42 -7.15
N ASN A 15 -1.64 7.69 -6.94
CA ASN A 15 -1.14 8.46 -5.80
C ASN A 15 -1.83 9.84 -5.71
N ARG A 16 -1.88 10.57 -6.82
CA ARG A 16 -2.43 11.93 -6.85
C ARG A 16 -3.95 11.96 -6.70
N ILE A 17 -4.66 11.00 -7.30
CA ILE A 17 -6.12 10.86 -7.14
C ILE A 17 -6.45 10.55 -5.69
N LEU A 18 -5.79 9.54 -5.09
CA LEU A 18 -6.05 9.17 -3.70
C LEU A 18 -5.77 10.34 -2.74
N ALA A 19 -4.72 11.12 -2.99
CA ALA A 19 -4.42 12.31 -2.20
C ALA A 19 -5.48 13.41 -2.37
N ASN A 20 -5.90 13.68 -3.61
CA ASN A 20 -6.92 14.68 -3.93
C ASN A 20 -8.28 14.34 -3.30
N GLU A 21 -8.66 13.07 -3.31
CA GLU A 21 -9.90 12.58 -2.71
C GLU A 21 -9.82 12.42 -1.18
N GLY A 22 -8.68 12.76 -0.56
CA GLY A 22 -8.49 12.63 0.89
C GLY A 22 -8.45 11.19 1.40
N ILE A 23 -8.21 10.21 0.52
CA ILE A 23 -8.15 8.78 0.87
C ILE A 23 -6.79 8.41 1.46
N VAL A 24 -5.71 9.04 1.00
CA VAL A 24 -4.37 8.94 1.61
C VAL A 24 -3.96 10.29 2.18
N ASP A 25 -3.33 10.27 3.34
CA ASP A 25 -2.69 11.42 3.94
C ASP A 25 -1.23 11.58 3.43
N ALA A 26 -0.42 12.36 4.14
CA ALA A 26 1.00 12.53 3.79
C ALA A 26 1.85 11.27 4.00
N MET A 27 1.34 10.26 4.71
CA MET A 27 2.04 9.03 5.08
C MET A 27 1.51 7.78 4.36
N GLY A 28 0.35 7.84 3.71
CA GLY A 28 -0.18 6.74 2.90
C GLY A 28 0.61 6.51 1.61
N HIS A 29 0.45 5.33 1.01
CA HIS A 29 1.15 4.97 -0.22
C HIS A 29 0.45 3.83 -0.97
N ILE A 30 0.66 3.80 -2.29
CA ILE A 30 0.14 2.77 -3.20
C ILE A 30 1.30 2.14 -3.97
N SER A 31 1.27 0.83 -4.15
CA SER A 31 2.19 0.07 -4.98
C SER A 31 1.46 -0.71 -6.09
N ALA A 32 2.21 -1.14 -7.09
CA ALA A 32 1.74 -2.05 -8.12
C ALA A 32 2.76 -3.19 -8.33
N ARG A 33 2.31 -4.41 -8.59
CA ARG A 33 3.20 -5.51 -8.97
C ARG A 33 3.85 -5.20 -10.33
N HIS A 34 5.13 -5.52 -10.50
CA HIS A 34 5.82 -5.31 -11.77
C HIS A 34 5.18 -6.21 -12.86
N PRO A 35 4.80 -5.67 -14.03
CA PRO A 35 4.02 -6.41 -15.03
C PRO A 35 4.78 -7.59 -15.65
N ASP A 36 6.10 -7.44 -15.83
CA ASP A 36 6.93 -8.48 -16.47
C ASP A 36 7.71 -9.37 -15.49
N ASN A 37 7.68 -9.06 -14.19
CA ASN A 37 8.39 -9.83 -13.18
C ASN A 37 7.58 -9.89 -11.88
N PRO A 38 6.84 -10.98 -11.63
CA PRO A 38 5.96 -11.06 -10.47
C PRO A 38 6.70 -11.10 -9.12
N ARG A 39 8.04 -11.25 -9.12
CA ARG A 39 8.88 -11.16 -7.92
C ARG A 39 9.28 -9.73 -7.55
N ARG A 40 8.77 -8.73 -8.29
CA ARG A 40 9.04 -7.32 -8.05
C ARG A 40 7.77 -6.51 -7.96
N TYR A 41 7.88 -5.36 -7.31
CA TYR A 41 6.82 -4.36 -7.28
C TYR A 41 7.38 -2.95 -7.41
N LEU A 42 6.50 -2.05 -7.78
CA LEU A 42 6.73 -0.63 -8.01
C LEU A 42 6.13 0.17 -6.85
N LEU A 43 6.90 1.08 -6.29
CA LEU A 43 6.48 1.98 -5.21
C LEU A 43 7.29 3.27 -5.29
N SER A 44 6.71 4.41 -4.93
CA SER A 44 7.47 5.66 -4.83
C SER A 44 8.55 5.56 -3.74
N TRP A 45 9.63 6.34 -3.85
CA TRP A 45 10.42 6.67 -2.66
C TRP A 45 9.57 7.48 -1.65
N ALA A 46 10.02 7.58 -0.39
CA ALA A 46 9.26 8.16 0.71
C ALA A 46 8.98 9.66 0.51
N ARG A 47 7.80 9.99 -0.02
CA ARG A 47 7.31 11.36 -0.21
C ARG A 47 5.78 11.42 -0.11
N SER A 48 5.24 12.64 -0.02
CA SER A 48 3.79 12.84 -0.04
C SER A 48 3.17 12.35 -1.38
N PRO A 49 2.09 11.53 -1.35
CA PRO A 49 1.46 10.98 -2.55
C PRO A 49 1.03 12.02 -3.59
N GLY A 50 0.55 13.18 -3.13
CA GLY A 50 0.12 14.27 -4.02
C GLY A 50 1.25 14.86 -4.88
N LEU A 51 2.50 14.60 -4.53
CA LEU A 51 3.67 15.14 -5.24
C LEU A 51 4.40 14.10 -6.09
N VAL A 52 3.99 12.83 -6.07
CA VAL A 52 4.68 11.74 -6.78
C VAL A 52 4.71 12.00 -8.30
N GLU A 53 5.84 11.72 -8.92
CA GLU A 53 6.14 11.84 -10.35
C GLU A 53 6.72 10.52 -10.91
N PRO A 54 6.74 10.31 -12.24
CA PRO A 54 7.25 9.06 -12.82
C PRO A 54 8.68 8.72 -12.40
N GLY A 55 9.55 9.72 -12.22
CA GLY A 55 10.94 9.52 -11.77
C GLY A 55 11.08 9.09 -10.31
N ASP A 56 10.00 9.16 -9.52
CA ASP A 56 10.00 8.75 -8.11
C ASP A 56 9.73 7.27 -7.92
N ILE A 57 9.17 6.59 -8.94
CA ILE A 57 8.82 5.19 -8.85
C ILE A 57 10.10 4.35 -8.87
N MET A 58 10.27 3.56 -7.84
CA MET A 58 11.36 2.61 -7.64
C MET A 58 10.85 1.17 -7.80
N GLU A 59 11.76 0.27 -8.15
CA GLU A 59 11.53 -1.18 -8.14
C GLU A 59 12.06 -1.79 -6.84
N PHE A 60 11.28 -2.71 -6.27
CA PHE A 60 11.63 -3.47 -5.09
C PHE A 60 11.45 -4.97 -5.35
N GLU A 61 12.34 -5.79 -4.80
CA GLU A 61 12.13 -7.23 -4.65
C GLU A 61 11.04 -7.50 -3.58
N LEU A 62 10.46 -8.71 -3.54
CA LEU A 62 9.36 -9.03 -2.61
C LEU A 62 9.71 -8.86 -1.12
N ASP A 63 10.99 -8.96 -0.75
CA ASP A 63 11.46 -8.71 0.62
C ASP A 63 11.58 -7.21 0.97
N GLY A 64 11.30 -6.33 0.01
CA GLY A 64 11.40 -4.88 0.14
C GLY A 64 12.78 -4.31 -0.11
N THR A 65 13.74 -5.10 -0.58
CA THR A 65 15.06 -4.59 -1.01
C THR A 65 14.91 -3.80 -2.32
N PRO A 66 15.41 -2.56 -2.43
CA PRO A 66 15.39 -1.83 -3.69
C PRO A 66 16.27 -2.55 -4.72
N VAL A 67 15.76 -2.73 -5.95
CA VAL A 67 16.53 -3.34 -7.06
C VAL A 67 17.72 -2.47 -7.43
N LYS A 68 17.55 -1.16 -7.33
CA LYS A 68 18.60 -0.16 -7.48
C LYS A 68 18.52 0.80 -6.30
N ASP A 69 19.55 0.78 -5.46
CA ASP A 69 19.73 1.76 -4.41
C ASP A 69 20.42 3.01 -4.98
N ASP A 70 19.73 4.14 -4.90
CA ASP A 70 20.25 5.45 -5.27
C ASP A 70 20.22 6.46 -4.10
N GLY A 71 20.10 5.96 -2.87
CA GLY A 71 20.19 6.74 -1.64
C GLY A 71 18.96 7.56 -1.28
N ARG A 72 17.88 7.49 -2.08
CA ARG A 72 16.60 8.12 -1.72
C ARG A 72 15.97 7.41 -0.51
N PRO A 73 15.34 8.15 0.42
CA PRO A 73 14.67 7.52 1.55
C PRO A 73 13.48 6.69 1.07
N ILE A 74 13.28 5.51 1.65
CA ILE A 74 12.22 4.56 1.28
C ILE A 74 11.25 4.36 2.44
N TYR A 75 10.00 4.00 2.15
CA TYR A 75 9.02 3.76 3.20
C TYR A 75 9.45 2.59 4.11
N ILE A 76 9.38 2.81 5.43
CA ILE A 76 9.67 1.75 6.40
C ILE A 76 8.60 0.64 6.36
N GLU A 77 7.38 0.99 5.95
CA GLU A 77 6.21 0.12 5.83
C GLU A 77 6.17 -0.67 4.51
N ARG A 78 7.14 -0.48 3.60
CA ARG A 78 7.21 -1.23 2.34
C ARG A 78 7.12 -2.77 2.51
N PRO A 79 7.56 -3.42 3.62
CA PRO A 79 7.36 -4.86 3.79
C PRO A 79 5.88 -5.28 3.79
N ILE A 80 4.94 -4.38 4.11
CA ILE A 80 3.50 -4.66 4.00
C ILE A 80 3.13 -5.05 2.55
N HIS A 81 3.63 -4.29 1.57
CA HIS A 81 3.34 -4.54 0.15
C HIS A 81 4.03 -5.81 -0.33
N GLY A 82 5.33 -5.95 -0.02
CA GLY A 82 6.13 -7.11 -0.38
C GLY A 82 5.54 -8.43 0.12
N ALA A 83 5.18 -8.49 1.40
CA ALA A 83 4.59 -9.66 2.03
C ALA A 83 3.21 -10.00 1.45
N ILE A 84 2.36 -9.01 1.14
CA ILE A 84 1.09 -9.26 0.47
C ILE A 84 1.33 -9.85 -0.93
N TYR A 85 2.25 -9.29 -1.70
CA TYR A 85 2.57 -9.80 -3.03
C TYR A 85 3.19 -11.19 -3.01
N GLU A 86 3.98 -11.52 -1.99
CA GLU A 86 4.53 -12.86 -1.78
C GLU A 86 3.43 -13.87 -1.43
N ALA A 87 2.56 -13.53 -0.48
CA ALA A 87 1.50 -14.42 -0.02
C ALA A 87 0.33 -14.55 -1.01
N ARG A 88 0.11 -13.55 -1.87
CA ARG A 88 -1.08 -13.43 -2.74
C ARG A 88 -0.69 -13.10 -4.18
N PRO A 89 -0.33 -14.10 -5.00
CA PRO A 89 0.11 -13.91 -6.39
C PRO A 89 -0.90 -13.18 -7.28
N GLU A 90 -2.19 -13.28 -6.98
CA GLU A 90 -3.29 -12.64 -7.72
C GLU A 90 -3.45 -11.15 -7.40
N VAL A 91 -2.84 -10.66 -6.32
CA VAL A 91 -2.87 -9.23 -5.97
C VAL A 91 -1.88 -8.46 -6.85
N MET A 92 -2.39 -7.42 -7.50
CA MET A 92 -1.64 -6.58 -8.45
C MET A 92 -1.40 -5.15 -7.97
N SER A 93 -2.10 -4.70 -6.93
CA SER A 93 -1.89 -3.39 -6.30
C SER A 93 -2.25 -3.44 -4.83
N VAL A 94 -1.54 -2.69 -4.00
CA VAL A 94 -1.75 -2.57 -2.56
C VAL A 94 -1.75 -1.09 -2.19
N VAL A 95 -2.77 -0.66 -1.45
CA VAL A 95 -2.87 0.70 -0.88
C VAL A 95 -2.78 0.58 0.64
N HIS A 96 -1.96 1.42 1.25
CA HIS A 96 -1.90 1.63 2.68
C HIS A 96 -2.30 3.08 2.99
N ASN A 97 -3.18 3.28 3.96
CA ASN A 97 -3.66 4.60 4.36
C ASN A 97 -4.11 4.65 5.82
N HIS A 98 -4.36 5.87 6.30
CA HIS A 98 -4.86 6.17 7.64
C HIS A 98 -6.26 6.78 7.60
N CYS A 99 -7.19 6.16 6.89
CA CYS A 99 -8.57 6.67 6.79
C CYS A 99 -9.21 6.77 8.19
N HIS A 100 -9.43 8.00 8.66
CA HIS A 100 -9.87 8.29 10.02
C HIS A 100 -11.24 7.68 10.35
N GLU A 101 -12.09 7.52 9.34
CA GLU A 101 -13.41 6.90 9.44
C GLU A 101 -13.33 5.40 9.74
N LEU A 102 -12.21 4.76 9.41
CA LEU A 102 -11.99 3.32 9.61
C LEU A 102 -11.20 3.01 10.88
N LEU A 103 -10.35 3.93 11.36
CA LEU A 103 -9.51 3.73 12.54
C LEU A 103 -10.28 3.26 13.79
N PRO A 104 -11.50 3.75 14.11
CA PRO A 104 -12.26 3.23 15.26
C PRO A 104 -12.55 1.73 15.19
N PHE A 105 -12.72 1.16 13.99
CA PHE A 105 -12.93 -0.28 13.82
C PHE A 105 -11.65 -1.11 14.00
N ALA A 106 -10.48 -0.48 13.89
CA ALA A 106 -9.18 -1.14 14.11
C ALA A 106 -8.79 -1.19 15.61
N ILE A 107 -9.30 -0.27 16.44
CA ILE A 107 -8.92 -0.16 17.87
C ILE A 107 -10.03 -0.54 18.85
N THR A 108 -11.25 -0.79 18.37
CA THR A 108 -12.38 -1.21 19.22
C THR A 108 -12.81 -2.63 18.91
N ARG A 109 -13.68 -3.19 19.76
CA ARG A 109 -14.25 -4.54 19.57
C ARG A 109 -15.38 -4.60 18.55
N THR A 110 -15.77 -3.46 17.97
CA THR A 110 -16.87 -3.40 17.01
C THR A 110 -16.34 -3.75 15.63
N PRO A 111 -16.81 -4.82 14.97
CA PRO A 111 -16.33 -5.19 13.64
C PRO A 111 -16.85 -4.24 12.57
N MET A 112 -16.02 -3.94 11.56
CA MET A 112 -16.46 -3.25 10.35
C MET A 112 -17.30 -4.18 9.49
N ARG A 113 -18.55 -3.79 9.19
CA ARG A 113 -19.52 -4.58 8.42
C ARG A 113 -20.10 -3.75 7.26
N PRO A 114 -20.42 -4.37 6.12
CA PRO A 114 -21.01 -3.66 4.99
C PRO A 114 -22.43 -3.18 5.33
N ALA A 115 -22.66 -1.87 5.30
CA ALA A 115 -23.98 -1.26 5.55
C ALA A 115 -24.75 -0.89 4.27
N VAL A 116 -24.06 -0.86 3.12
CA VAL A 116 -24.63 -0.48 1.82
C VAL A 116 -24.20 -1.48 0.74
N HIS A 117 -25.00 -1.60 -0.32
CA HIS A 117 -24.78 -2.58 -1.39
C HIS A 117 -23.36 -2.55 -1.99
N ASN A 118 -22.79 -1.35 -2.20
CA ASN A 118 -21.45 -1.19 -2.76
C ASN A 118 -20.32 -1.67 -1.83
N ALA A 119 -20.55 -1.65 -0.51
CA ALA A 119 -19.58 -2.08 0.48
C ALA A 119 -19.47 -3.60 0.59
N ARG A 120 -20.39 -4.38 -0.01
CA ARG A 120 -20.38 -5.85 0.06
C ARG A 120 -19.07 -6.48 -0.45
N ARG A 121 -18.31 -5.75 -1.27
CA ARG A 121 -16.98 -6.15 -1.77
C ARG A 121 -15.96 -6.42 -0.66
N ILE A 122 -16.12 -5.84 0.52
CA ILE A 122 -15.21 -6.07 1.67
C ILE A 122 -15.42 -7.44 2.33
N GLY A 123 -16.47 -8.19 1.96
CA GLY A 123 -16.83 -9.45 2.59
C GLY A 123 -17.85 -9.30 3.72
N GLU A 124 -17.83 -10.24 4.67
CA GLU A 124 -18.70 -10.19 5.85
C GLU A 124 -18.16 -9.27 6.93
N ASN A 125 -16.86 -9.37 7.22
CA ASN A 125 -16.12 -8.53 8.17
C ASN A 125 -14.73 -8.23 7.59
N VAL A 126 -14.15 -7.08 7.95
CA VAL A 126 -12.74 -6.77 7.67
C VAL A 126 -11.86 -7.32 8.80
N PRO A 127 -10.84 -8.15 8.51
CA PRO A 127 -9.96 -8.68 9.55
C PRO A 127 -9.07 -7.56 10.14
N VAL A 128 -8.86 -7.61 11.45
CA VAL A 128 -7.92 -6.74 12.16
C VAL A 128 -6.69 -7.57 12.51
N TRP A 129 -5.51 -7.10 12.11
CA TRP A 129 -4.24 -7.70 12.51
C TRP A 129 -3.79 -7.09 13.84
N GLU A 130 -3.47 -7.95 14.80
CA GLU A 130 -3.04 -7.56 16.15
C GLU A 130 -1.55 -7.92 16.33
N ILE A 131 -0.71 -6.91 16.44
CA ILE A 131 0.74 -7.09 16.62
C ILE A 131 1.06 -7.80 17.94
N ARG A 132 0.27 -7.53 18.99
CA ARG A 132 0.48 -8.07 20.35
C ARG A 132 0.32 -9.57 20.44
N ASP A 133 -0.49 -10.18 19.56
CA ASP A 133 -0.72 -11.62 19.52
C ASP A 133 0.57 -12.43 19.29
N LYS A 134 1.55 -11.83 18.60
CA LYS A 134 2.83 -12.47 18.29
C LYS A 134 4.03 -11.81 18.97
N PHE A 135 4.01 -10.48 19.11
CA PHE A 135 5.19 -9.72 19.53
C PHE A 135 5.06 -9.10 20.92
N GLY A 136 3.89 -9.19 21.55
CA GLY A 136 3.63 -8.54 22.83
C GLY A 136 3.59 -7.02 22.73
N ASP A 137 3.90 -6.35 23.83
CA ASP A 137 4.00 -4.89 23.91
C ASP A 137 5.35 -4.43 23.37
N THR A 138 5.36 -3.67 22.29
CA THR A 138 6.58 -3.22 21.58
C THR A 138 6.59 -1.70 21.45
N ASP A 139 7.76 -1.13 21.17
CA ASP A 139 7.96 0.29 20.87
C ASP A 139 7.59 0.67 19.42
N MET A 140 6.95 -0.24 18.69
CA MET A 140 6.38 0.04 17.37
C MET A 140 5.04 0.82 17.44
N TRP A 141 4.74 1.41 18.61
CA TRP A 141 3.78 2.48 18.87
C TRP A 141 4.25 3.36 20.03
#